data_AF-A0A1F1KBS1-F1
#
_entry.id   AF-A0A1F1KBS1-F1
#
_cell.length_a   1.000
_cell.length_b   1.000
_cell.length_c   1.000
_cell.angle_alpha   90.00
_cell.angle_beta   90.00
_cell.angle_gamma   90.00
#
_symmetry.space_group_name_H-M   'P 1'
#
loop_
_entity.id
_entity.type
_entity.pdbx_description
1 polymer ?
#
loop_
_entity_poly.entity_id
_entity_poly.type
_entity_poly.pdbx_seq_one_letter_code
_entity_poly.pdbx_strand_id
1 'polypeptide(L)'
;MAEKDLWAPDAKANGGTKYEPLTDAERAKIADKLVKDTETLHDRTRTMDFTADQISNGAKGLLDEVATGKVTGEEEIWSHTDLYDFQANVDGAKVAYENLKPLLEKKDPELSGTIAKRFDALQALLDEHRQGKDGFASYTDLSEADVKKLSDAVNALSEPLSQMTPAVLK
;
A
#
# COMPACT_ATOMS: atom_id res chain seq x y z
N MET A 1 8.31 -16.51 11.33
CA MET A 1 7.34 -15.65 10.62
C MET A 1 6.47 -16.56 9.77
N ALA A 2 5.15 -16.38 9.76
CA ALA A 2 4.24 -17.31 9.08
C ALA A 2 4.42 -17.34 7.55
N GLU A 3 4.82 -16.21 6.95
CA GLU A 3 5.11 -16.12 5.51
C GLU A 3 6.23 -17.09 5.08
N LYS A 4 7.33 -17.20 5.83
CA LYS A 4 8.40 -18.20 5.58
C LYS A 4 7.91 -19.65 5.59
N ASP A 5 6.78 -19.93 6.24
CA ASP A 5 6.23 -21.28 6.27
C ASP A 5 5.52 -21.63 4.95
N LEU A 6 5.08 -20.61 4.20
CA LEU A 6 4.51 -20.72 2.85
C LEU A 6 5.59 -20.59 1.75
N TRP A 7 6.61 -19.75 1.99
CA TRP A 7 7.75 -19.51 1.10
C TRP A 7 9.07 -19.78 1.82
N ALA A 8 9.34 -21.05 2.09
CA ALA A 8 10.51 -21.47 2.87
C ALA A 8 11.82 -21.05 2.18
N PRO A 9 12.64 -20.18 2.81
CA PRO A 9 13.91 -19.79 2.24
C PRO A 9 14.94 -20.91 2.35
N ASP A 10 15.88 -20.95 1.40
CA ASP A 10 17.08 -21.74 1.58
C ASP A 10 17.96 -21.18 2.72
N ALA A 11 18.98 -21.93 3.12
CA ALA A 11 19.86 -21.50 4.20
C ALA A 11 20.59 -20.19 3.87
N LYS A 12 20.94 -19.93 2.61
CA LYS A 12 21.66 -18.71 2.20
C LYS A 12 20.76 -17.47 2.36
N ALA A 13 19.52 -17.55 1.89
CA ALA A 13 18.50 -16.52 2.04
C ALA A 13 18.04 -16.35 3.51
N ASN A 14 18.28 -17.36 4.35
CA ASN A 14 18.00 -17.33 5.79
C ASN A 14 19.26 -17.17 6.66
N GLY A 15 20.20 -16.31 6.25
CA GLY A 15 21.35 -15.92 7.08
C GLY A 15 22.33 -17.07 7.38
N GLY A 16 22.45 -18.05 6.49
CA GLY A 16 23.28 -19.24 6.63
C GLY A 16 22.63 -20.39 7.41
N THR A 17 21.38 -20.24 7.87
CA THR A 17 20.71 -21.23 8.72
C THR A 17 19.54 -21.87 7.99
N LYS A 18 19.41 -23.20 8.05
CA LYS A 18 18.25 -23.89 7.50
C LYS A 18 16.96 -23.41 8.19
N TYR A 19 15.92 -23.13 7.41
CA TYR A 19 14.61 -22.81 7.97
C TYR A 19 13.97 -24.07 8.56
N GLU A 20 13.44 -23.96 9.78
CA GLU A 20 12.65 -24.99 10.43
C GLU A 20 11.17 -24.57 10.35
N PRO A 21 10.33 -25.34 9.64
CA PRO A 21 8.90 -25.04 9.50
C PRO A 21 8.19 -25.07 10.84
N LEU A 22 7.11 -24.30 10.94
CA LEU A 22 6.17 -24.36 12.04
C LEU A 22 5.48 -25.73 12.07
N THR A 23 5.09 -26.17 13.27
CA THR A 23 4.18 -27.31 13.42
C THR A 23 2.75 -26.93 13.00
N ASP A 24 1.90 -27.93 12.72
CA ASP A 24 0.48 -27.69 12.43
C ASP A 24 -0.21 -26.91 13.56
N ALA A 25 0.13 -27.22 14.81
CA ALA A 25 -0.43 -26.54 15.99
C ALA A 25 0.00 -25.07 16.08
N GLU A 26 1.25 -24.75 15.72
CA GLU A 26 1.75 -23.38 15.69
C GLU A 26 1.14 -22.57 14.54
N ARG A 27 1.02 -23.17 13.34
CA ARG A 27 0.29 -22.58 12.21
C ARG A 27 -1.15 -22.25 12.58
N ALA A 28 -1.88 -23.22 13.15
CA ALA A 28 -3.27 -23.04 13.57
C ALA A 28 -3.40 -21.89 14.58
N LYS A 29 -2.51 -21.83 15.57
CA LYS A 29 -2.51 -20.75 16.57
C LYS A 29 -2.30 -19.36 15.95
N ILE A 30 -1.43 -19.24 14.94
CA ILE A 30 -1.22 -17.96 14.24
C ILE A 30 -2.46 -17.59 13.41
N ALA A 31 -3.02 -18.54 12.67
CA ALA A 31 -4.22 -18.33 11.85
C ALA A 31 -5.42 -17.89 12.72
N ASP A 32 -5.68 -18.59 13.82
CA ASP A 32 -6.75 -18.24 14.76
C ASP A 32 -6.55 -16.83 15.35
N LYS A 33 -5.30 -16.47 15.66
CA LYS A 33 -4.99 -15.12 16.15
C LYS A 33 -5.24 -14.06 15.08
N LEU A 34 -4.83 -14.31 13.84
CA LEU A 34 -5.04 -13.38 12.73
C LEU A 34 -6.54 -13.11 12.52
N VAL A 35 -7.37 -14.16 12.43
CA VAL A 35 -8.82 -14.02 12.31
C VAL A 35 -9.40 -13.19 13.46
N LYS A 36 -9.05 -13.54 14.70
CA LYS A 36 -9.54 -12.83 15.89
C LYS A 36 -9.13 -11.35 15.92
N ASP A 37 -7.88 -11.06 15.57
CA ASP A 37 -7.38 -9.68 15.54
C ASP A 37 -8.09 -8.88 14.44
N THR A 38 -8.33 -9.48 13.26
CA THR A 38 -9.08 -8.85 12.16
C THR A 38 -10.54 -8.59 12.53
N GLU A 39 -11.23 -9.52 13.18
CA GLU A 39 -12.58 -9.31 13.71
C GLU A 39 -12.61 -8.18 14.75
N THR A 40 -11.62 -8.16 15.66
CA THR A 40 -11.48 -7.09 16.65
C THR A 40 -11.25 -5.73 15.98
N LEU A 41 -10.42 -5.67 14.93
CA LEU A 41 -10.21 -4.47 14.16
C LEU A 41 -11.50 -4.02 13.46
N HIS A 42 -12.20 -4.94 12.79
CA HIS A 42 -13.48 -4.68 12.14
C HIS A 42 -14.46 -4.00 13.11
N ASP A 43 -14.67 -4.58 14.29
CA ASP A 43 -15.64 -4.07 15.26
C ASP A 43 -15.26 -2.68 15.79
N ARG A 44 -13.96 -2.46 16.04
CA ARG A 44 -13.46 -1.16 16.51
C ARG A 44 -13.66 -0.05 15.48
N THR A 45 -13.50 -0.35 14.19
CA THR A 45 -13.65 0.67 13.13
C THR A 45 -15.08 1.19 13.00
N ARG A 46 -16.10 0.43 13.45
CA ARG A 46 -17.52 0.81 13.28
C ARG A 46 -17.95 2.02 14.09
N THR A 47 -17.22 2.35 15.14
CA THR A 47 -17.55 3.45 16.06
C THR A 47 -16.53 4.58 16.00
N MET A 48 -15.68 4.59 14.97
CA MET A 48 -14.66 5.62 14.78
C MET A 48 -15.22 6.75 13.92
N ASP A 49 -15.00 7.98 14.38
CA ASP A 49 -15.23 9.19 13.61
C ASP A 49 -13.87 9.76 13.19
N PHE A 50 -13.78 10.20 11.94
CA PHE A 50 -12.57 10.79 11.39
C PHE A 50 -12.82 12.23 10.94
N THR A 51 -11.92 13.12 11.31
CA THR A 51 -11.90 14.49 10.80
C THR A 51 -11.28 14.55 9.40
N ALA A 52 -11.51 15.66 8.68
CA ALA A 52 -10.95 15.85 7.34
C ALA A 52 -9.41 15.83 7.34
N ASP A 53 -8.78 16.36 8.38
CA ASP A 53 -7.31 16.32 8.55
C ASP A 53 -6.81 14.91 8.82
N GLN A 54 -7.53 14.09 9.59
CA GLN A 54 -7.17 12.68 9.81
C GLN A 54 -7.24 11.89 8.50
N ILE A 55 -8.29 12.08 7.71
CA ILE A 55 -8.45 11.39 6.40
C ILE A 55 -7.34 11.82 5.44
N SER A 56 -7.06 13.12 5.34
CA SER A 56 -6.04 13.63 4.42
C SER A 56 -4.60 13.24 4.82
N ASN A 57 -4.28 13.30 6.12
CA ASN A 57 -3.00 12.82 6.62
C ASN A 57 -2.86 11.29 6.48
N GLY A 58 -3.95 10.54 6.64
CA GLY A 58 -3.98 9.10 6.37
C GLY A 58 -3.66 8.77 4.91
N ALA A 59 -4.25 9.51 3.97
CA ALA A 59 -3.93 9.37 2.54
C ALA A 59 -2.44 9.60 2.25
N LYS A 60 -1.86 10.64 2.85
CA LYS A 60 -0.43 10.92 2.74
C LYS A 60 0.41 9.77 3.33
N GLY A 61 0.04 9.29 4.52
CA GLY A 61 0.75 8.20 5.19
C GLY A 61 0.84 6.93 4.34
N LEU A 62 -0.26 6.55 3.68
CA LEU A 62 -0.29 5.41 2.77
C LEU A 62 0.71 5.57 1.61
N LEU A 63 0.85 6.78 1.05
CA LEU A 63 1.83 7.05 -0.02
C LEU A 63 3.27 7.12 0.51
N ASP A 64 3.48 7.61 1.73
CA ASP A 64 4.79 7.60 2.36
C ASP A 64 5.29 6.15 2.59
N GLU A 65 4.41 5.24 3.02
CA GLU A 65 4.72 3.82 3.16
C GLU A 65 5.12 3.19 1.82
N VAL A 66 4.39 3.53 0.75
CA VAL A 66 4.76 3.07 -0.60
C VAL A 66 6.14 3.57 -0.99
N ALA A 67 6.42 4.86 -0.78
CA ALA A 67 7.67 5.50 -1.17
C ALA A 67 8.89 4.96 -0.41
N THR A 68 8.70 4.52 0.83
CA THR A 68 9.81 4.17 1.74
C THR A 68 10.09 2.67 1.83
N GLY A 69 9.10 1.80 1.54
CA GLY A 69 9.28 0.34 1.63
C GLY A 69 8.76 -0.44 0.41
N LYS A 70 7.50 -0.24 0.02
CA LYS A 70 6.86 -1.10 -1.01
C LYS A 70 7.48 -0.94 -2.39
N VAL A 71 7.93 0.27 -2.72
CA VAL A 71 8.58 0.56 -4.00
C VAL A 71 9.99 0.00 -4.11
N THR A 72 10.55 -0.59 -3.04
CA THR A 72 11.85 -1.29 -3.09
C THR A 72 11.71 -2.81 -3.02
N GLY A 73 10.52 -3.33 -2.74
CA GLY A 73 10.26 -4.78 -2.62
C GLY A 73 10.75 -5.39 -1.30
N GLU A 74 10.90 -4.57 -0.27
CA GLU A 74 11.46 -4.99 1.02
C GLU A 74 10.41 -5.49 2.01
N GLU A 75 9.11 -5.35 1.70
CA GLU A 75 8.03 -5.68 2.63
C GLU A 75 7.69 -7.18 2.56
N GLU A 76 7.53 -7.70 1.34
CA GLU A 76 7.16 -9.10 1.08
C GLU A 76 8.38 -9.91 0.62
N ILE A 77 9.36 -10.06 1.52
CA ILE A 77 10.69 -10.63 1.22
C ILE A 77 10.61 -12.09 0.73
N TRP A 78 9.58 -12.85 1.10
CA TRP A 78 9.48 -14.27 0.73
C TRP A 78 8.43 -14.51 -0.37
N SER A 79 7.31 -13.79 -0.34
CA SER A 79 6.21 -13.94 -1.29
C SER A 79 6.37 -13.09 -2.56
N HIS A 80 7.10 -11.96 -2.47
CA HIS A 80 7.29 -10.96 -3.52
C HIS A 80 5.98 -10.39 -4.08
N THR A 81 4.96 -10.25 -3.23
CA THR A 81 3.65 -9.69 -3.59
C THR A 81 3.53 -8.19 -3.36
N ASP A 82 4.63 -7.45 -3.27
CA ASP A 82 4.65 -6.01 -2.91
C ASP A 82 3.76 -5.13 -3.80
N LEU A 83 3.55 -5.51 -5.07
CA LEU A 83 2.64 -4.78 -5.97
C LEU A 83 1.17 -4.83 -5.54
N TYR A 84 0.75 -5.89 -4.84
CA TYR A 84 -0.60 -5.95 -4.26
C TYR A 84 -0.74 -4.94 -3.12
N ASP A 85 0.26 -4.85 -2.24
CA ASP A 85 0.25 -3.90 -1.12
C ASP A 85 0.44 -2.45 -1.59
N PHE A 86 1.21 -2.26 -2.66
CA PHE A 86 1.33 -0.98 -3.36
C PHE A 86 -0.05 -0.56 -3.86
N GLN A 87 -0.72 -1.40 -4.66
CA GLN A 87 -2.05 -1.09 -5.19
C GLN A 87 -3.05 -0.80 -4.06
N ALA A 88 -3.04 -1.58 -2.99
CA ALA A 88 -3.94 -1.38 -1.84
C ALA A 88 -3.71 -0.02 -1.16
N ASN A 89 -2.46 0.41 -0.97
CA ASN A 89 -2.16 1.73 -0.42
C ASN A 89 -2.59 2.87 -1.37
N VAL A 90 -2.37 2.70 -2.68
CA VAL A 90 -2.82 3.68 -3.68
C VAL A 90 -4.35 3.80 -3.68
N ASP A 91 -5.06 2.67 -3.63
CA ASP A 91 -6.53 2.64 -3.58
C ASP A 91 -7.06 3.30 -2.30
N GLY A 92 -6.47 2.97 -1.14
CA GLY A 92 -6.84 3.58 0.14
C GLY A 92 -6.66 5.10 0.14
N ALA A 93 -5.52 5.58 -0.38
CA ALA A 93 -5.26 7.00 -0.50
C ALA A 93 -6.18 7.70 -1.51
N LYS A 94 -6.52 7.02 -2.62
CA LYS A 94 -7.46 7.53 -3.62
C LYS A 94 -8.87 7.67 -3.04
N VAL A 95 -9.35 6.69 -2.28
CA VAL A 95 -10.65 6.77 -1.60
C VAL A 95 -10.68 7.95 -0.61
N ALA A 96 -9.61 8.15 0.15
CA ALA A 96 -9.48 9.29 1.05
C ALA A 96 -9.51 10.65 0.30
N TYR A 97 -8.80 10.75 -0.83
CA TYR A 97 -8.87 11.92 -1.72
C TYR A 97 -10.29 12.12 -2.27
N GLU A 98 -10.94 11.08 -2.79
CA GLU A 98 -12.28 11.15 -3.38
C GLU A 98 -13.34 11.59 -2.37
N ASN A 99 -13.23 11.17 -1.12
CA ASN A 99 -14.11 11.62 -0.03
C ASN A 99 -13.97 13.12 0.26
N LEU A 100 -12.77 13.69 0.11
CA LEU A 100 -12.49 15.10 0.34
C LEU A 100 -12.60 15.95 -0.93
N LYS A 101 -12.63 15.32 -2.11
CA LYS A 101 -12.62 15.96 -3.41
C LYS A 101 -13.71 17.03 -3.59
N PRO A 102 -14.99 16.83 -3.20
CA PRO A 102 -16.01 17.87 -3.36
C PRO A 102 -15.74 19.15 -2.55
N LEU A 103 -15.06 19.01 -1.40
CA LEU A 103 -14.62 20.15 -0.59
C LEU A 103 -13.38 20.80 -1.21
N LEU A 104 -12.41 19.98 -1.63
CA LEU A 104 -11.19 20.43 -2.25
C LEU A 104 -11.46 21.17 -3.57
N GLU A 105 -12.35 20.70 -4.43
CA GLU A 105 -12.71 21.37 -5.69
C GLU A 105 -13.30 22.77 -5.48
N LYS A 106 -14.01 22.99 -4.36
CA LYS A 106 -14.54 24.32 -4.01
C LYS A 106 -13.46 25.27 -3.52
N LYS A 107 -12.45 24.76 -2.83
CA LYS A 107 -11.40 25.56 -2.18
C LYS A 107 -10.18 25.76 -3.06
N ASP A 108 -9.78 24.72 -3.78
CA ASP A 108 -8.60 24.65 -4.64
C ASP A 108 -8.84 23.64 -5.80
N PRO A 109 -9.55 24.06 -6.86
CA PRO A 109 -9.83 23.20 -8.01
C PRO A 109 -8.57 22.80 -8.79
N GLU A 110 -7.54 23.63 -8.80
CA GLU A 110 -6.27 23.33 -9.47
C GLU A 110 -5.52 22.20 -8.77
N LEU A 111 -5.44 22.26 -7.43
CA LEU A 111 -4.87 21.18 -6.63
C LEU A 111 -5.65 19.88 -6.80
N SER A 112 -6.98 19.92 -6.74
CA SER A 112 -7.82 18.74 -6.97
C SER A 112 -7.55 18.12 -8.34
N GLY A 113 -7.51 18.93 -9.41
CA GLY A 113 -7.21 18.45 -10.76
C GLY A 113 -5.79 17.88 -10.90
N THR A 114 -4.83 18.43 -10.15
CA THR A 114 -3.45 17.92 -10.13
C THR A 114 -3.38 16.56 -9.45
N ILE A 115 -3.99 16.40 -8.27
CA ILE A 115 -4.01 15.13 -7.53
C ILE A 115 -4.68 14.03 -8.37
N ALA A 116 -5.83 14.31 -8.99
CA ALA A 116 -6.52 13.35 -9.85
C ALA A 116 -5.62 12.84 -10.98
N LYS A 117 -4.97 13.74 -11.72
CA LYS A 117 -4.05 13.38 -12.82
C LYS A 117 -2.87 12.54 -12.33
N ARG A 118 -2.37 12.79 -11.13
CA ARG A 118 -1.24 12.05 -10.55
C ARG A 118 -1.65 10.64 -10.12
N PHE A 119 -2.84 10.48 -9.54
CA PHE A 119 -3.41 9.15 -9.29
C PHE A 119 -3.60 8.37 -10.58
N ASP A 120 -4.17 8.98 -11.63
CA ASP A 120 -4.39 8.30 -12.91
C ASP A 120 -3.06 7.88 -13.58
N ALA A 121 -2.04 8.73 -13.50
CA ALA A 121 -0.71 8.41 -14.03
C ALA A 121 -0.03 7.27 -13.26
N LEU A 122 -0.13 7.26 -11.92
CA LEU A 122 0.42 6.18 -11.10
C LEU A 122 -0.34 4.86 -11.34
N GLN A 123 -1.68 4.91 -11.42
CA GLN A 123 -2.49 3.73 -11.70
C GLN A 123 -2.15 3.13 -13.07
N ALA A 124 -1.97 3.96 -14.10
CA ALA A 124 -1.59 3.48 -15.42
C ALA A 124 -0.25 2.71 -15.40
N LEU A 125 0.73 3.17 -14.61
CA LEU A 125 2.01 2.46 -14.45
C LEU A 125 1.84 1.14 -13.68
N LEU A 126 1.02 1.10 -12.63
CA LEU A 126 0.71 -0.15 -11.93
C LEU A 126 0.02 -1.15 -12.87
N ASP A 127 -0.89 -0.68 -13.71
CA ASP A 127 -1.63 -1.52 -14.64
C ASP A 127 -0.75 -2.18 -15.71
N GLU A 128 0.42 -1.60 -16.04
CA GLU A 128 1.43 -2.24 -16.91
C GLU A 128 1.96 -3.56 -16.32
N HIS A 129 1.86 -3.76 -15.01
CA HIS A 129 2.34 -4.94 -14.29
C HIS A 129 1.22 -5.93 -13.92
N ARG A 130 0.00 -5.72 -14.40
CA ARG A 130 -1.13 -6.64 -14.17
C ARG A 130 -0.91 -7.99 -14.85
N GLN A 131 -1.29 -9.05 -14.16
CA GLN A 131 -1.38 -10.40 -14.70
C GLN A 131 -2.83 -10.90 -14.60
N GLY A 132 -3.51 -10.94 -15.76
CA GLY A 132 -4.94 -11.25 -15.80
C GLY A 132 -5.78 -10.14 -15.17
N LYS A 133 -6.96 -10.50 -14.67
CA LYS A 133 -7.94 -9.53 -14.16
C LYS A 133 -7.59 -9.03 -12.75
N ASP A 134 -7.15 -9.94 -11.89
CA ASP A 134 -7.04 -9.69 -10.45
C ASP A 134 -5.60 -9.86 -9.93
N GLY A 135 -4.63 -10.18 -10.81
CA GLY A 135 -3.25 -10.47 -10.43
C GLY A 135 -2.26 -9.38 -10.80
N PHE A 136 -1.07 -9.48 -10.21
CA PHE A 136 0.13 -8.72 -10.54
C PHE A 136 1.31 -9.67 -10.81
N ALA A 137 2.29 -9.17 -11.55
CA ALA A 137 3.60 -9.80 -11.65
C ALA A 137 4.28 -9.90 -10.27
N SER A 138 5.21 -10.85 -10.13
CA SER A 138 6.09 -10.88 -8.95
C SER A 138 6.93 -9.62 -8.93
N TYR A 139 7.20 -9.07 -7.75
CA TYR A 139 8.06 -7.90 -7.62
C TYR A 139 9.46 -8.16 -8.23
N THR A 140 9.95 -9.39 -8.15
CA THR A 140 11.24 -9.80 -8.74
C THR A 140 11.28 -9.76 -10.27
N ASP A 141 10.12 -9.64 -10.93
CA ASP A 141 10.04 -9.58 -12.39
C ASP A 141 10.16 -8.13 -12.90
N LEU A 142 10.12 -7.13 -12.01
CA LEU A 142 10.21 -5.72 -12.38
C LEU A 142 11.66 -5.36 -12.74
N SER A 143 11.81 -4.59 -13.82
CA SER A 143 13.11 -4.00 -14.14
C SER A 143 13.41 -2.83 -13.22
N GLU A 144 14.70 -2.50 -13.05
CA GLU A 144 15.11 -1.28 -12.32
C GLU A 144 14.47 -0.01 -12.90
N ALA A 145 14.24 0.01 -14.22
CA ALA A 145 13.59 1.13 -14.89
C ALA A 145 12.11 1.24 -14.50
N ASP A 146 11.41 0.11 -14.32
CA ASP A 146 10.01 0.10 -13.91
C ASP A 146 9.87 0.50 -12.45
N VAL A 147 10.71 -0.04 -11.57
CA VAL A 147 10.81 0.38 -10.17
C VAL A 147 11.05 1.89 -10.08
N LYS A 148 11.96 2.43 -10.89
CA LYS A 148 12.22 3.87 -10.94
C LYS A 148 10.99 4.67 -11.40
N LYS A 149 10.28 4.25 -12.45
CA LYS A 149 9.07 4.96 -12.92
C LYS A 149 7.99 4.99 -11.84
N LEU A 150 7.75 3.87 -11.16
CA LEU A 150 6.79 3.77 -10.07
C LEU A 150 7.19 4.70 -8.91
N SER A 151 8.48 4.70 -8.51
CA SER A 151 9.00 5.60 -7.48
C SER A 151 8.85 7.08 -7.84
N ASP A 152 9.21 7.45 -9.08
CA ASP A 152 9.08 8.83 -9.55
C ASP A 152 7.61 9.27 -9.58
N ALA A 153 6.68 8.38 -9.96
CA ALA A 153 5.24 8.67 -9.97
C ALA A 153 4.65 8.80 -8.56
N VAL A 154 5.08 7.95 -7.61
CA VAL A 154 4.71 8.08 -6.19
C VAL A 154 5.17 9.42 -5.66
N ASN A 155 6.44 9.79 -5.86
CA ASN A 155 6.96 11.09 -5.43
C ASN A 155 6.19 12.27 -6.04
N ALA A 156 5.84 12.17 -7.33
CA ALA A 156 5.07 13.19 -8.03
C ALA A 156 3.62 13.33 -7.52
N LEU A 157 3.05 12.26 -6.92
CA LEU A 157 1.74 12.28 -6.28
C LEU A 157 1.83 12.75 -4.81
N SER A 158 2.85 12.33 -4.07
CA SER A 158 3.02 12.66 -2.65
C SER A 158 3.07 14.16 -2.39
N GLU A 159 3.75 14.92 -3.26
CA GLU A 159 3.87 16.38 -3.12
C GLU A 159 2.50 17.09 -3.13
N PRO A 160 1.68 17.00 -4.19
CA PRO A 160 0.36 17.65 -4.17
C PRO A 160 -0.59 17.03 -3.13
N LEU A 161 -0.50 15.72 -2.86
CA LEU A 161 -1.34 15.09 -1.83
C LEU A 161 -1.04 15.65 -0.43
N SER A 162 0.21 16.01 -0.13
CA SER A 162 0.59 16.65 1.13
C SER A 162 -0.06 18.03 1.34
N GLN A 163 -0.44 18.72 0.25
CA GLN A 163 -1.11 20.02 0.29
C GLN A 163 -2.63 19.90 0.50
N MET A 164 -3.19 18.68 0.47
CA MET A 164 -4.62 18.46 0.64
C MET A 164 -5.10 18.90 2.02
N THR A 165 -4.40 18.51 3.10
CA THR A 165 -4.76 18.87 4.49
C THR A 165 -4.89 20.39 4.67
N PRO A 166 -3.87 21.22 4.37
CA PRO A 166 -4.02 22.67 4.53
C PRO A 166 -5.06 23.28 3.58
N ALA A 167 -5.28 22.72 2.38
CA ALA A 167 -6.29 23.23 1.46
C ALA A 167 -7.73 22.99 1.96
N VAL A 168 -8.01 21.83 2.54
CA VAL A 168 -9.37 21.51 3.01
C VAL A 168 -9.73 22.19 4.34
N LEU A 169 -8.74 22.58 5.14
CA LEU A 169 -8.95 23.24 6.43
C LEU A 169 -9.09 24.77 6.36
N LYS A 170 -8.61 25.41 5.28
CA LYS A 170 -8.71 26.88 5.06
C LYS A 170 -10.13 27.32 4.76
#